data_AF-A0A519NIZ6-F1
#
_entry.id   AF-A0A519NIZ6-F1
#
_cell.length_a   1.000
_cell.length_b   1.000
_cell.length_c   1.000
_cell.angle_alpha   90.00
_cell.angle_beta   90.00
_cell.angle_gamma   90.00
#
_symmetry.space_group_name_H-M   'P 1'
#
loop_
_entity.id
_entity.type
_entity.pdbx_description
1 polymer ?
#
loop_
_entity_poly.entity_id
_entity_poly.type
_entity_poly.pdbx_seq_one_letter_code
_entity_poly.pdbx_strand_id
1 'polypeptide(L)'
;MAKKKIVAIRQSLICGETVHPEDLSAYCYEQAMNKAMELKFGREFMKVVRIDATKQFLGKNPKFIFGFGSCDTVARYPNCANYSEHFTNYKRDFLEKVPCPKDFTFEKVNERFSYLNASFVLHADGRISGVKVSASFVNPDDDKFAEYYLSQLEAFIENTKWVPATVYGQKVDSEVPLVIHFPRF
;
A
#
# COMPACT_ATOMS: atom_id res chain seq x y z
N MET A 1 0.92 34.93 20.22
CA MET A 1 0.79 35.44 18.83
C MET A 1 0.54 34.36 17.76
N ALA A 2 0.70 33.06 18.03
CA ALA A 2 0.51 32.00 17.01
C ALA A 2 -0.96 31.71 16.62
N LYS A 3 -1.92 31.81 17.55
CA LYS A 3 -3.35 31.49 17.28
C LYS A 3 -4.03 32.44 16.29
N LYS A 4 -3.57 33.69 16.15
CA LYS A 4 -4.17 34.67 15.21
C LYS A 4 -3.77 34.43 13.75
N LYS A 5 -2.66 33.74 13.46
CA LYS A 5 -2.24 33.45 12.08
C LYS A 5 -3.04 32.32 11.42
N ILE A 6 -3.61 31.40 12.21
CA ILE A 6 -4.33 30.24 11.68
C ILE A 6 -5.71 30.64 11.12
N VAL A 7 -6.34 31.67 11.66
CA VAL A 7 -7.66 32.15 11.19
C VAL A 7 -7.56 32.89 9.85
N ALA A 8 -6.43 33.54 9.57
CA ALA A 8 -6.21 34.28 8.31
C ALA A 8 -6.02 33.37 7.07
N ILE A 9 -5.78 32.07 7.28
CA ILE A 9 -5.61 31.08 6.18
C ILE A 9 -6.98 30.62 5.65
N ARG A 10 -8.07 30.84 6.40
CA ARG A 10 -9.43 30.43 5.97
C ARG A 10 -10.04 31.25 4.83
N GLN A 11 -9.40 32.33 4.38
CA GLN A 11 -10.00 33.28 3.44
C GLN A 11 -9.15 33.62 2.19
N SER A 12 -7.97 33.00 2.01
CA SER A 12 -7.08 33.30 0.88
C SER A 12 -6.78 32.13 -0.05
N LEU A 13 -7.56 31.04 0.05
CA LEU A 13 -7.51 29.89 -0.86
C LEU A 13 -8.51 29.98 -2.03
N ILE A 14 -8.96 31.20 -2.35
CA ILE A 14 -9.77 31.46 -3.54
C ILE A 14 -8.83 32.07 -4.60
N CYS A 15 -8.62 31.26 -5.64
CA CYS A 15 -8.15 31.57 -6.99
C CYS A 15 -7.49 32.95 -7.20
N GLY A 16 -6.20 32.94 -7.55
CA GLY A 16 -5.51 34.15 -7.97
C GLY A 16 -4.09 33.89 -8.46
N GLU A 17 -3.96 33.16 -9.56
CA GLU A 17 -3.08 33.44 -10.71
C GLU A 17 -3.29 32.33 -11.74
N THR A 18 -3.64 32.73 -12.95
CA THR A 18 -4.15 31.89 -14.04
C THR A 18 -3.11 30.92 -14.55
N VAL A 19 -3.25 29.64 -14.20
CA VAL A 19 -2.64 28.55 -14.97
C VAL A 19 -3.58 28.25 -16.13
N HIS A 20 -3.09 28.31 -17.38
CA HIS A 20 -3.90 28.05 -18.56
C HIS A 20 -4.55 26.65 -18.49
N PRO A 21 -5.85 26.51 -18.82
CA PRO A 21 -6.60 25.27 -18.56
C PRO A 21 -6.18 24.07 -19.42
N GLU A 22 -5.41 24.31 -20.47
CA GLU A 22 -5.18 23.35 -21.55
C GLU A 22 -4.02 22.37 -21.26
N ASP A 23 -3.19 22.67 -20.23
CA ASP A 23 -2.01 21.89 -19.87
C ASP A 23 -2.13 21.10 -18.56
N LEU A 24 -3.29 21.14 -17.90
CA LEU A 24 -3.47 20.55 -16.58
C LEU A 24 -4.23 19.23 -16.66
N SER A 25 -3.51 18.15 -16.97
CA SER A 25 -3.93 16.84 -16.46
C SER A 25 -4.08 16.94 -14.92
N ALA A 26 -5.06 16.26 -14.33
CA ALA A 26 -5.39 16.40 -12.89
C ALA A 26 -4.17 16.23 -11.95
N TYR A 27 -3.17 15.45 -12.37
CA TYR A 27 -1.92 15.25 -11.64
C TYR A 27 -0.96 16.46 -11.72
N CYS A 28 -1.01 17.26 -12.78
CA CYS A 28 -0.19 18.46 -12.93
C CYS A 28 -0.65 19.58 -12.00
N TYR A 29 -1.95 19.72 -11.75
CA TYR A 29 -2.46 20.80 -10.89
C TYR A 29 -2.06 20.59 -9.44
N GLU A 30 -2.21 19.37 -8.92
CA GLU A 30 -1.79 19.05 -7.56
C GLU A 30 -0.29 19.30 -7.36
N GLN A 31 0.53 18.84 -8.31
CA GLN A 31 1.98 19.04 -8.28
C GLN A 31 2.36 20.53 -8.36
N ALA A 32 1.72 21.28 -9.27
CA ALA A 32 1.95 22.72 -9.43
C ALA A 32 1.56 23.50 -8.17
N MET A 33 0.40 23.20 -7.59
CA MET A 33 -0.08 23.83 -6.35
C MET A 33 0.82 23.47 -5.17
N ASN A 34 1.19 22.20 -5.02
CA ASN A 34 2.14 21.76 -3.99
C ASN A 34 3.48 22.50 -4.12
N LYS A 35 4.00 22.63 -5.35
CA LYS A 35 5.24 23.36 -5.61
C LYS A 35 5.11 24.85 -5.28
N ALA A 36 4.03 25.50 -5.70
CA ALA A 36 3.76 26.91 -5.39
C ALA A 36 3.64 27.15 -3.87
N MET A 37 2.96 26.25 -3.16
CA MET A 37 2.83 26.30 -1.71
C MET A 37 4.17 26.07 -0.99
N GLU A 38 4.98 25.11 -1.45
CA GLU A 38 6.33 24.88 -0.92
C GLU A 38 7.25 26.09 -1.14
N LEU A 39 7.19 26.73 -2.32
CA LEU A 39 7.96 27.95 -2.62
C LEU A 39 7.54 29.12 -1.71
N LYS A 40 6.24 29.25 -1.43
CA LYS A 40 5.70 30.37 -0.65
C LYS A 40 5.85 30.20 0.86
N PHE A 41 5.68 28.99 1.39
CA PHE A 41 5.60 28.73 2.82
C PHE A 41 6.69 27.80 3.36
N GLY A 42 7.48 27.18 2.47
CA GLY A 42 8.51 26.21 2.82
C GLY A 42 7.98 24.79 3.01
N ARG A 43 8.88 23.82 2.83
CA ARG A 43 8.58 22.38 2.94
C ARG A 43 8.07 21.97 4.33
N GLU A 44 8.65 22.52 5.39
CA GLU A 44 8.25 22.20 6.77
C GLU A 44 6.81 22.65 7.06
N PHE A 45 6.38 23.80 6.54
CA PHE A 45 4.99 24.24 6.68
C PHE A 45 4.03 23.23 6.04
N MET A 46 4.32 22.78 4.82
CA MET A 46 3.49 21.80 4.11
C MET A 46 3.41 20.47 4.86
N LYS A 47 4.53 20.02 5.44
CA LYS A 47 4.57 18.82 6.28
C LYS A 47 3.65 18.93 7.49
N VAL A 48 3.71 20.05 8.22
CA VAL A 48 2.84 20.29 9.40
C VAL A 48 1.36 20.30 8.98
N VAL A 49 1.01 21.02 7.91
CA VAL A 49 -0.37 21.10 7.43
C VAL A 49 -0.90 19.73 7.03
N ARG A 50 -0.11 18.91 6.34
CA ARG A 50 -0.49 17.53 5.94
C ARG A 50 -0.69 16.63 7.14
N ILE A 51 0.18 16.71 8.15
CA ILE A 51 0.02 15.95 9.40
C ILE A 51 -1.27 16.34 10.12
N ASP A 52 -1.53 17.64 10.27
CA ASP A 52 -2.72 18.14 10.97
C ASP A 52 -4.02 17.81 10.22
N ALA A 53 -4.00 17.90 8.89
CA ALA A 53 -5.12 17.50 8.04
C ALA A 53 -5.40 15.99 8.16
N THR A 54 -4.34 15.17 8.15
CA THR A 54 -4.45 13.71 8.28
C THR A 54 -5.05 13.32 9.63
N LYS A 55 -4.55 13.91 10.73
CA LYS A 55 -5.10 13.67 12.07
C LYS A 55 -6.59 14.03 12.15
N GLN A 56 -6.98 15.18 11.60
CA GLN A 56 -8.38 15.60 11.57
C GLN A 56 -9.24 14.66 10.73
N PHE A 57 -8.73 14.19 9.58
CA PHE A 57 -9.42 13.26 8.72
C PHE A 57 -9.63 11.91 9.42
N LEU A 58 -8.59 11.33 10.01
CA LEU A 58 -8.66 10.06 10.74
C LEU A 58 -9.63 10.15 11.93
N GLY A 59 -9.60 11.26 12.68
CA GLY A 59 -10.52 11.47 13.80
C GLY A 59 -11.99 11.54 13.37
N LYS A 60 -12.28 12.00 12.15
CA LYS A 60 -13.64 12.05 11.59
C LYS A 60 -14.04 10.78 10.85
N ASN A 61 -13.07 9.99 10.41
CA ASN A 61 -13.29 8.80 9.58
C ASN A 61 -12.54 7.59 10.17
N PRO A 62 -12.90 7.12 11.38
CA PRO A 62 -12.15 6.09 12.09
C PRO A 62 -12.20 4.70 11.43
N LYS A 63 -13.08 4.51 10.44
CA LYS A 63 -13.23 3.26 9.67
C LYS A 63 -12.70 3.37 8.24
N PHE A 64 -12.05 4.49 7.91
CA PHE A 64 -11.51 4.67 6.57
C PHE A 64 -10.32 3.75 6.36
N ILE A 65 -10.34 2.98 5.27
CA ILE A 65 -9.28 2.07 4.89
C ILE A 65 -8.54 2.71 3.71
N PHE A 66 -7.24 2.93 3.88
CA PHE A 66 -6.40 3.50 2.83
C PHE A 66 -6.02 2.44 1.81
N GLY A 67 -6.03 2.80 0.54
CA GLY A 67 -5.47 1.96 -0.51
C GLY A 67 -3.95 1.84 -0.34
N PHE A 68 -3.37 0.70 -0.72
CA PHE A 68 -1.95 0.42 -0.53
C PHE A 68 -1.03 1.54 -1.05
N GLY A 69 -1.26 2.03 -2.27
CA GLY A 69 -0.44 3.06 -2.90
C GLY A 69 -0.65 4.49 -2.37
N SER A 70 -1.62 4.71 -1.48
CA SER A 70 -1.90 6.03 -0.88
C SER A 70 -1.15 6.26 0.45
N CYS A 71 -0.48 5.24 0.96
CA CYS A 71 0.31 5.30 2.19
C CYS A 71 1.75 5.71 1.91
N ASP A 72 2.47 6.07 2.98
CA ASP A 72 3.91 6.27 2.96
C ASP A 72 4.62 5.01 2.41
N THR A 73 5.71 5.21 1.67
CA THR A 73 6.51 4.14 1.09
C THR A 73 7.38 3.47 2.16
N VAL A 74 6.74 2.75 3.08
CA VAL A 74 7.35 1.95 4.14
C VAL A 74 7.01 0.48 3.96
N ALA A 75 7.97 -0.40 4.23
CA ALA A 75 7.71 -1.83 4.15
C ALA A 75 6.71 -2.27 5.23
N ARG A 76 5.71 -3.06 4.82
CA ARG A 76 4.71 -3.63 5.73
C ARG A 76 5.05 -5.05 6.17
N TYR A 77 5.89 -5.73 5.38
CA TYR A 77 6.43 -7.02 5.75
C TYR A 77 7.59 -6.80 6.73
N PRO A 78 7.68 -7.56 7.84
CA PRO A 78 8.70 -7.33 8.86
C PRO A 78 10.13 -7.51 8.31
N ASN A 79 11.10 -6.93 9.04
CA ASN A 79 12.54 -7.08 8.79
C ASN A 79 13.02 -6.68 7.39
N CYS A 80 12.25 -5.84 6.68
CA CYS A 80 12.69 -5.23 5.43
C CYS A 80 13.45 -3.94 5.72
N ALA A 81 14.60 -3.72 5.08
CA ALA A 81 15.36 -2.49 5.24
C ALA A 81 14.71 -1.29 4.51
N ASN A 82 13.90 -1.57 3.48
CA ASN A 82 13.24 -0.55 2.66
C ASN A 82 11.96 -1.08 2.00
N TYR A 83 11.20 -0.18 1.38
CA TYR A 83 9.95 -0.49 0.70
C TYR A 83 10.10 -1.44 -0.50
N SER A 84 11.24 -1.44 -1.18
CA SER A 84 11.46 -2.35 -2.31
C SER A 84 11.57 -3.79 -1.82
N GLU A 85 12.27 -4.02 -0.71
CA GLU A 85 12.44 -5.36 -0.12
C GLU A 85 11.13 -5.98 0.35
N HIS A 86 10.11 -5.17 0.65
CA HIS A 86 8.76 -5.69 0.92
C HIS A 86 8.31 -6.64 -0.20
N PHE A 87 8.46 -6.25 -1.46
CA PHE A 87 7.97 -7.03 -2.60
C PHE A 87 8.81 -8.27 -2.93
N THR A 88 9.96 -8.47 -2.28
CA THR A 88 10.80 -9.65 -2.49
C THR A 88 10.78 -10.57 -1.29
N ASN A 89 10.83 -10.01 -0.08
CA ASN A 89 11.04 -10.78 1.15
C ASN A 89 9.84 -11.67 1.49
N TYR A 90 8.60 -11.19 1.41
CA TYR A 90 7.45 -12.05 1.73
C TYR A 90 7.34 -13.23 0.74
N LYS A 91 7.68 -13.00 -0.53
CA LYS A 91 7.62 -14.03 -1.58
C LYS A 91 8.64 -15.11 -1.30
N ARG A 92 9.90 -14.69 -1.07
CA ARG A 92 10.99 -15.59 -0.72
C ARG A 92 10.65 -16.40 0.53
N ASP A 93 10.30 -15.72 1.62
CA ASP A 93 10.08 -16.37 2.91
C ASP A 93 8.87 -17.33 2.87
N PHE A 94 7.84 -17.04 2.06
CA PHE A 94 6.74 -17.96 1.81
C PHE A 94 7.24 -19.21 1.06
N LEU A 95 7.91 -19.02 -0.08
CA LEU A 95 8.38 -20.10 -0.95
C LEU A 95 9.44 -20.99 -0.28
N GLU A 96 10.25 -20.44 0.64
CA GLU A 96 11.21 -21.21 1.44
C GLU A 96 10.53 -22.11 2.48
N LYS A 97 9.38 -21.69 3.01
CA LYS A 97 8.66 -22.42 4.07
C LYS A 97 7.62 -23.39 3.52
N VAL A 98 7.07 -23.11 2.35
CA VAL A 98 5.99 -23.89 1.74
C VAL A 98 6.58 -24.81 0.68
N PRO A 99 6.72 -26.12 0.96
CA PRO A 99 7.31 -27.05 0.00
C PRO A 99 6.41 -27.18 -1.22
N CYS A 100 7.04 -27.26 -2.39
CA CYS A 100 6.35 -27.53 -3.64
C CYS A 100 5.99 -29.04 -3.72
N PRO A 101 4.74 -29.40 -4.06
CA PRO A 101 4.38 -30.78 -4.38
C PRO A 101 5.24 -31.33 -5.51
N LYS A 102 5.58 -32.63 -5.44
CA LYS A 102 6.52 -33.27 -6.37
C LYS A 102 6.01 -33.29 -7.82
N ASP A 103 4.72 -33.26 -7.99
CA ASP A 103 4.00 -33.34 -9.27
C ASP A 103 3.46 -31.97 -9.72
N PHE A 104 3.94 -30.87 -9.12
CA PHE A 104 3.64 -29.52 -9.56
C PHE A 104 4.40 -29.16 -10.84
N THR A 105 3.73 -28.53 -11.80
CA THR A 105 4.33 -28.16 -13.09
C THR A 105 4.77 -26.70 -13.10
N PHE A 106 6.08 -26.45 -13.24
CA PHE A 106 6.65 -25.09 -13.30
C PHE A 106 6.63 -24.43 -14.69
N GLU A 107 6.07 -25.10 -15.70
CA GLU A 107 6.18 -24.66 -17.08
C GLU A 107 5.45 -23.34 -17.35
N LYS A 108 6.10 -22.48 -18.14
CA LYS A 108 5.44 -21.33 -18.76
C LYS A 108 4.65 -21.80 -19.96
N VAL A 109 3.38 -21.44 -20.04
CA VAL A 109 2.60 -21.50 -21.27
C VAL A 109 2.36 -20.05 -21.71
N ASN A 110 2.87 -19.67 -22.88
CA ASN A 110 2.67 -18.34 -23.48
C ASN A 110 3.06 -17.17 -22.55
N GLU A 111 4.23 -17.26 -21.91
CA GLU A 111 4.76 -16.24 -20.99
C GLU A 111 3.93 -15.99 -19.71
N ARG A 112 2.89 -16.79 -19.46
CA ARG A 112 2.10 -16.72 -18.23
C ARG A 112 2.78 -17.50 -17.10
N PHE A 113 2.53 -17.08 -15.88
CA PHE A 113 3.04 -17.69 -14.66
C PHE A 113 1.90 -18.14 -13.79
N SER A 114 2.08 -19.27 -13.10
CA SER A 114 1.23 -19.60 -11.96
C SER A 114 1.52 -18.60 -10.84
N TYR A 115 0.47 -18.17 -10.13
CA TYR A 115 0.61 -17.24 -9.02
C TYR A 115 -0.45 -17.46 -7.95
N LEU A 116 -0.12 -17.01 -6.74
CA LEU A 116 -1.05 -16.83 -5.64
C LEU A 116 -1.26 -15.35 -5.41
N ASN A 117 -2.50 -14.95 -5.20
CA ASN A 117 -2.86 -13.60 -4.78
C ASN A 117 -3.47 -13.63 -3.39
N ALA A 118 -3.21 -12.58 -2.63
CA ALA A 118 -3.97 -12.28 -1.43
C ALA A 118 -4.28 -10.79 -1.32
N SER A 119 -5.37 -10.47 -0.63
CA SER A 119 -5.68 -9.12 -0.18
C SER A 119 -6.27 -9.17 1.22
N PHE A 120 -5.86 -8.26 2.09
CA PHE A 120 -6.42 -8.13 3.44
C PHE A 120 -6.33 -6.69 3.93
N VAL A 121 -7.03 -6.39 5.02
CA VAL A 121 -6.93 -5.12 5.73
C VAL A 121 -5.93 -5.28 6.88
N LEU A 122 -4.90 -4.45 6.88
CA LEU A 122 -3.98 -4.27 7.99
C LEU A 122 -4.40 -3.05 8.79
N HIS A 123 -4.87 -3.28 10.02
CA HIS A 123 -5.31 -2.22 10.92
C HIS A 123 -4.13 -1.45 11.53
N ALA A 124 -4.38 -0.22 11.95
CA ALA A 124 -3.39 0.65 12.59
C ALA A 124 -2.78 0.06 13.87
N ASP A 125 -3.48 -0.88 14.52
CA ASP A 125 -3.01 -1.63 15.70
C ASP A 125 -2.22 -2.90 15.36
N GLY A 126 -2.09 -3.25 14.08
CA GLY A 126 -1.40 -4.44 13.59
C GLY A 126 -2.26 -5.68 13.43
N ARG A 127 -3.56 -5.63 13.77
CA ARG A 127 -4.48 -6.73 13.48
C ARG A 127 -4.77 -6.83 11.98
N ILE A 128 -5.11 -8.04 11.54
CA ILE A 128 -5.52 -8.33 10.17
C ILE A 128 -7.01 -8.65 10.15
N SER A 129 -7.70 -8.28 9.08
CA SER A 129 -9.05 -8.76 8.80
C SER A 129 -9.31 -8.88 7.30
N GLY A 130 -10.39 -9.59 6.93
CA GLY A 130 -10.86 -9.67 5.55
C GLY A 130 -9.87 -10.30 4.58
N VAL A 131 -9.13 -11.33 5.03
CA VAL A 131 -8.20 -12.09 4.18
C VAL A 131 -8.99 -12.74 3.05
N LYS A 132 -8.54 -12.49 1.82
CA LYS A 132 -9.02 -13.14 0.61
C LYS A 132 -7.81 -13.67 -0.12
N VAL A 133 -7.87 -14.94 -0.51
CA VAL A 133 -6.80 -15.62 -1.25
C VAL A 133 -7.35 -16.22 -2.53
N SER A 134 -6.52 -16.31 -3.56
CA SER A 134 -6.85 -16.99 -4.81
C SER A 134 -5.58 -17.54 -5.46
N ALA A 135 -5.71 -18.66 -6.17
CA ALA A 135 -4.64 -19.25 -6.94
C ALA A 135 -5.02 -19.22 -8.43
N SER A 136 -4.02 -19.03 -9.29
CA SER A 136 -4.16 -19.21 -10.73
C SER A 136 -2.99 -20.05 -11.18
N PHE A 137 -3.28 -21.21 -11.75
CA PHE A 137 -2.27 -22.08 -12.33
C PHE A 137 -2.31 -22.02 -13.85
N VAL A 138 -1.14 -22.13 -14.46
CA VAL A 138 -1.00 -22.18 -15.91
C VAL A 138 -1.36 -23.57 -16.43
N ASN A 139 -0.92 -24.62 -15.72
CA ASN A 139 -1.36 -25.98 -15.98
C ASN A 139 -2.66 -26.26 -15.19
N PRO A 140 -3.79 -26.57 -15.85
CA PRO A 140 -5.04 -26.92 -15.16
C PRO A 140 -4.91 -28.12 -14.22
N ASP A 141 -3.97 -29.05 -14.49
CA ASP A 141 -3.76 -30.21 -13.61
C ASP A 141 -3.22 -29.81 -12.23
N ASP A 142 -2.63 -28.61 -12.10
CA ASP A 142 -2.14 -28.07 -10.83
C ASP A 142 -3.27 -27.45 -9.97
N ASP A 143 -4.50 -27.29 -10.51
CA ASP A 143 -5.66 -26.78 -9.74
C ASP A 143 -5.94 -27.64 -8.50
N LYS A 144 -5.58 -28.93 -8.54
CA LYS A 144 -5.66 -29.85 -7.39
C LYS A 144 -4.83 -29.39 -6.18
N PHE A 145 -3.85 -28.52 -6.37
CA PHE A 145 -3.02 -27.96 -5.29
C PHE A 145 -3.53 -26.62 -4.75
N ALA A 146 -4.61 -26.07 -5.32
CA ALA A 146 -5.14 -24.76 -4.93
C ALA A 146 -5.40 -24.70 -3.42
N GLU A 147 -6.19 -25.62 -2.88
CA GLU A 147 -6.56 -25.65 -1.46
C GLU A 147 -5.33 -25.72 -0.54
N TYR A 148 -4.34 -26.54 -0.90
CA TYR A 148 -3.07 -26.61 -0.18
C TYR A 148 -2.37 -25.25 -0.14
N TYR A 149 -2.14 -24.61 -1.28
CA TYR A 149 -1.44 -23.32 -1.30
C TYR A 149 -2.23 -22.18 -0.65
N LEU A 150 -3.55 -22.16 -0.79
CA LEU A 150 -4.40 -21.13 -0.20
C LEU A 150 -4.38 -21.22 1.33
N SER A 151 -4.50 -22.42 1.90
CA SER A 151 -4.40 -22.60 3.35
C SER A 151 -3.02 -22.21 3.91
N GLN A 152 -1.94 -22.52 3.18
CA GLN A 152 -0.59 -22.08 3.56
C GLN A 152 -0.43 -20.56 3.48
N LEU A 153 -1.03 -19.91 2.47
CA LEU A 153 -0.96 -18.46 2.30
C LEU A 153 -1.77 -17.72 3.38
N GLU A 154 -2.96 -18.21 3.72
CA GLU A 154 -3.74 -17.68 4.83
C GLU A 154 -2.97 -17.79 6.15
N ALA A 155 -2.46 -18.98 6.47
CA ALA A 155 -1.66 -19.19 7.67
C ALA A 155 -0.40 -18.31 7.69
N PHE A 156 0.27 -18.13 6.55
CA PHE A 156 1.41 -17.23 6.44
C PHE A 156 1.03 -15.77 6.76
N ILE A 157 -0.10 -15.29 6.23
CA ILE A 157 -0.59 -13.93 6.47
C ILE A 157 -0.93 -13.74 7.95
N GLU A 158 -1.68 -14.66 8.54
CA GLU A 158 -2.14 -14.58 9.94
C GLU A 158 -1.00 -14.64 10.95
N ASN A 159 0.03 -15.45 10.66
CA ASN A 159 1.18 -15.62 11.56
C ASN A 159 2.28 -14.56 11.36
N THR A 160 2.18 -13.74 10.31
CA THR A 160 3.15 -12.68 10.05
C THR A 160 2.88 -11.48 10.95
N LYS A 161 3.92 -10.97 11.62
CA LYS A 161 3.86 -9.72 12.40
C LYS A 161 4.02 -8.53 11.47
N TRP A 162 2.93 -8.12 10.83
CA TRP A 162 2.92 -6.99 9.90
C TRP A 162 3.22 -5.66 10.59
N VAL A 163 3.90 -4.79 9.85
CA VAL A 163 4.15 -3.40 10.25
C VAL A 163 3.01 -2.54 9.71
N PRO A 164 2.23 -1.86 10.57
CA PRO A 164 1.12 -1.01 10.14
C PRO A 164 1.58 0.05 9.13
N ALA A 165 0.73 0.32 8.14
CA ALA A 165 0.99 1.41 7.20
C ALA A 165 0.89 2.76 7.90
N THR A 166 1.56 3.76 7.32
CA THR A 166 1.45 5.15 7.77
C THR A 166 1.06 6.08 6.65
N VAL A 167 0.44 7.21 7.00
CA VAL A 167 0.24 8.37 6.13
C VAL A 167 0.80 9.58 6.86
N TYR A 168 1.84 10.20 6.31
CA TYR A 168 2.61 11.24 7.00
C TYR A 168 3.02 10.85 8.43
N GLY A 169 3.43 9.58 8.60
CA GLY A 169 3.86 9.01 9.89
C GLY A 169 2.74 8.70 10.89
N GLN A 170 1.47 8.91 10.54
CA GLN A 170 0.33 8.46 11.37
C GLN A 170 -0.05 7.03 10.97
N LYS A 171 -0.19 6.12 11.94
CA LYS A 171 -0.65 4.75 11.64
C LYS A 171 -2.09 4.76 11.14
N VAL A 172 -2.37 3.96 10.11
CA VAL A 172 -3.69 3.88 9.48
C VAL A 172 -4.08 2.44 9.16
N ASP A 173 -5.38 2.22 9.04
CA ASP A 173 -5.92 1.01 8.42
C ASP A 173 -5.65 1.06 6.91
N SER A 174 -5.18 -0.03 6.33
CA SER A 174 -4.84 -0.07 4.90
C SER A 174 -5.06 -1.43 4.26
N GLU A 175 -5.37 -1.42 2.97
CA GLU A 175 -5.36 -2.63 2.15
C GLU A 175 -3.91 -3.06 1.85
N VAL A 176 -3.68 -4.37 1.90
CA VAL A 176 -2.40 -5.01 1.57
C VAL A 176 -2.63 -6.06 0.48
N PRO A 177 -2.26 -5.79 -0.78
CA PRO A 177 -2.22 -6.78 -1.83
C PRO A 177 -0.88 -7.54 -1.80
N LEU A 178 -0.93 -8.86 -1.93
CA LEU A 178 0.23 -9.73 -2.10
C LEU A 178 0.07 -10.53 -3.39
N VAL A 179 1.18 -10.74 -4.11
CA VAL A 179 1.24 -11.54 -5.33
C VAL A 179 2.50 -12.39 -5.28
N ILE A 180 2.36 -13.70 -5.19
CA ILE A 180 3.49 -14.63 -5.17
C ILE A 180 3.50 -15.37 -6.50
N HIS A 181 4.55 -15.16 -7.29
CA HIS A 181 4.79 -15.94 -8.50
C HIS A 181 5.59 -17.18 -8.13
N PHE A 182 5.20 -18.34 -8.66
CA PHE A 182 6.01 -19.55 -8.49
C PHE A 182 7.34 -19.39 -9.25
N PRO A 183 8.48 -19.71 -8.60
CA PRO A 183 9.80 -19.46 -9.16
C PRO A 183 10.09 -20.40 -10.33
N ARG A 184 11.01 -19.96 -11.18
CA ARG A 184 11.71 -20.78 -12.18
C ARG A 184 12.80 -21.57 -11.46
N PHE A 185 12.92 -22.87 -11.76
CA PHE A 185 14.18 -23.58 -11.60
C PHE A 185 14.96 -23.52 -12.93
#